data_AF-A0A142F4Z7-F1
#
_entry.id   AF-A0A142F4Z7-F1
#
_cell.length_a   1.000
_cell.length_b   1.000
_cell.length_c   1.000
_cell.angle_alpha   90.00
_cell.angle_beta   90.00
_cell.angle_gamma   90.00
#
_symmetry.space_group_name_H-M   'P 1'
#
loop_
_entity.id
_entity.type
_entity.pdbx_description
1 polymer ?
#
loop_
_entity_poly.entity_id
_entity_poly.type
_entity_poly.pdbx_seq_one_letter_code
_entity_poly.pdbx_strand_id
1 'polypeptide(L)'
;MRKPGKLALPSHESTIGKFLTQSGTFKDGDLLVNKDGLRIVHNSEEGEAPPIEPLDDHQLSLDDLDAIKVIGKGSSGIVQLVRHKWTDQFFALKVIQLNIQESIRKQIAQELKISLSTQCQYVVTCYQCFYVNGVISIVLEYMDGGSLADFLKTVRTIPEAYLAAIFKQVLQGLMYLHHEKRVIHRDLKPSNILINHRGEVKISDFGVSAIIASSSAQRDTFTGTFNYMAPERISGQKHGYMSDIWSLGLVMLECATGNFPYPSPDSFYELLEAVVDQPPPSAPTDQFSPEFCSFISACIQKEATDRSSAQVLSDHPFLSMYDDLNIDLADYFTTAGSPLATFKQIVL
;
A
#
# COMPACT_ATOMS: atom_id res chain seq x y z
N MET A 1 41.80 0.55 -26.95
CA MET A 1 41.55 -0.91 -26.87
C MET A 1 41.69 -1.35 -25.41
N ARG A 2 40.58 -1.64 -24.73
CA ARG A 2 40.58 -2.17 -23.35
C ARG A 2 40.99 -3.65 -23.39
N LYS A 3 41.85 -4.09 -22.47
CA LYS A 3 42.24 -5.51 -22.35
C LYS A 3 41.03 -6.34 -21.92
N PRO A 4 40.78 -7.53 -22.49
CA PRO A 4 39.77 -8.43 -21.97
C PRO A 4 40.19 -8.91 -20.58
N GLY A 5 39.29 -8.79 -19.60
CA GLY A 5 39.49 -9.37 -18.27
C GLY A 5 39.62 -10.89 -18.41
N LYS A 6 40.76 -11.45 -18.04
CA LYS A 6 40.93 -12.90 -17.92
C LYS A 6 40.24 -13.35 -16.64
N LEU A 7 39.13 -14.07 -16.76
CA LEU A 7 38.67 -14.92 -15.66
C LEU A 7 39.71 -16.03 -15.45
N ALA A 8 40.26 -16.12 -14.25
CA ALA A 8 41.08 -17.24 -13.81
C ALA A 8 40.34 -17.96 -12.69
N LEU A 9 40.22 -19.28 -12.78
CA LEU A 9 39.71 -20.10 -11.69
C LEU A 9 40.75 -20.10 -10.56
N PRO A 10 40.34 -20.00 -9.28
CA PRO A 10 41.27 -20.12 -8.15
C PRO A 10 41.99 -21.46 -8.22
N SER A 11 43.29 -21.46 -7.88
CA SER A 11 44.08 -22.69 -7.74
C SER A 11 43.39 -23.64 -6.77
N HIS A 12 43.18 -24.88 -7.20
CA HIS A 12 42.53 -25.98 -6.48
C HIS A 12 42.91 -26.03 -5.00
N GLU A 13 42.12 -25.42 -4.11
CA GLU A 13 42.01 -25.78 -2.68
C GLU A 13 40.89 -25.06 -1.91
N SER A 14 39.83 -24.61 -2.57
CA SER A 14 38.65 -24.09 -1.88
C SER A 14 37.37 -24.73 -2.42
N THR A 15 36.72 -25.53 -1.58
CA THR A 15 35.44 -26.15 -1.86
C THR A 15 34.40 -25.07 -2.15
N ILE A 16 33.72 -25.16 -3.31
CA ILE A 16 32.65 -24.24 -3.75
C ILE A 16 31.59 -23.97 -2.65
N GLY A 17 31.39 -24.92 -1.73
CA GLY A 17 30.47 -24.79 -0.60
C GLY A 17 30.78 -23.67 0.40
N LYS A 18 31.96 -23.02 0.37
CA LYS A 18 32.25 -21.84 1.21
C LYS A 18 31.70 -20.53 0.61
N PHE A 19 31.31 -20.55 -0.66
CA PHE A 19 30.96 -19.37 -1.44
C PHE A 19 29.48 -19.30 -1.82
N LEU A 20 28.74 -20.37 -1.58
CA LEU A 20 27.30 -20.43 -1.79
C LEU A 20 26.59 -20.05 -0.48
N THR A 21 25.66 -19.09 -0.56
CA THR A 21 24.62 -18.90 0.45
C THR A 21 23.76 -20.16 0.56
N GLN A 22 22.91 -20.27 1.59
CA GLN A 22 21.98 -21.39 1.71
C GLN A 22 21.01 -21.52 0.51
N SER A 23 20.82 -20.46 -0.28
CA SER A 23 20.05 -20.46 -1.53
C SER A 23 20.86 -20.86 -2.78
N GLY A 24 22.15 -21.17 -2.65
CA GLY A 24 23.01 -21.52 -3.77
C GLY A 24 23.51 -20.30 -4.56
N THR A 25 23.65 -19.14 -3.92
CA THR A 25 24.05 -17.88 -4.57
C THR A 25 25.45 -17.42 -4.16
N PHE A 26 26.18 -16.77 -5.09
CA PHE A 26 27.56 -16.29 -4.95
C PHE A 26 27.70 -14.87 -5.53
N LYS A 27 28.43 -14.00 -4.82
CA LYS A 27 28.77 -12.64 -5.27
C LYS A 27 30.26 -12.37 -5.01
N ASP A 28 30.98 -11.92 -6.04
CA ASP A 28 32.38 -11.48 -5.95
C ASP A 28 32.64 -10.32 -6.93
N GLY A 29 32.84 -9.12 -6.40
CA GLY A 29 32.93 -7.89 -7.20
C GLY A 29 31.68 -7.66 -8.05
N ASP A 30 31.87 -7.48 -9.36
CA ASP A 30 30.82 -7.31 -10.37
C ASP A 30 30.17 -8.66 -10.75
N LEU A 31 30.69 -9.78 -10.26
CA LEU A 31 30.25 -11.13 -10.61
C LEU A 31 29.16 -11.62 -9.67
N LEU A 32 28.05 -12.04 -10.25
CA LEU A 32 26.86 -12.54 -9.59
C LEU A 32 26.54 -13.93 -10.15
N VAL A 33 26.43 -14.96 -9.30
CA VAL A 33 26.08 -16.35 -9.69
C VAL A 33 24.94 -16.90 -8.83
N ASN A 34 23.90 -17.46 -9.43
CA ASN A 34 22.84 -18.21 -8.73
C ASN A 34 22.50 -19.51 -9.48
N LYS A 35 21.44 -20.22 -9.03
CA LYS A 35 20.94 -21.44 -9.69
C LYS A 35 20.50 -21.24 -11.16
N ASP A 36 20.20 -19.99 -11.54
CA ASP A 36 19.63 -19.62 -12.83
C ASP A 36 20.70 -19.09 -13.82
N GLY A 37 21.90 -18.71 -13.34
CA GLY A 37 23.01 -18.34 -14.22
C GLY A 37 24.07 -17.42 -13.61
N LEU A 38 24.87 -16.80 -14.49
CA LEU A 38 25.99 -15.91 -14.17
C LEU A 38 25.78 -14.54 -14.81
N ARG A 39 25.83 -13.46 -14.03
CA ARG A 39 25.69 -12.06 -14.46
C ARG A 39 26.94 -11.26 -14.07
N ILE A 40 27.37 -10.37 -14.95
CA ILE A 40 28.37 -9.33 -14.65
C ILE A 40 27.62 -8.00 -14.57
N VAL A 41 27.57 -7.38 -13.39
CA VAL A 41 26.94 -6.08 -13.19
C VAL A 41 27.98 -5.00 -13.46
N HIS A 42 27.83 -4.29 -14.57
CA HIS A 42 28.55 -3.05 -14.77
C HIS A 42 27.79 -1.93 -14.05
N ASN A 43 28.52 -1.04 -13.35
CA ASN A 43 27.98 0.25 -12.92
C ASN A 43 27.59 1.07 -14.16
N SER A 44 26.38 0.84 -14.67
CA SER A 44 25.76 1.72 -15.66
C SER A 44 25.08 2.88 -14.94
N GLU A 45 25.28 4.07 -15.50
CA GLU A 45 24.86 5.37 -14.99
C GLU A 45 23.37 5.43 -14.63
N GLU A 46 23.11 6.25 -13.60
CA GLU A 46 21.83 6.61 -13.00
C GLU A 46 20.76 6.99 -14.03
N GLY A 47 19.66 6.24 -14.09
CA GLY A 47 18.50 6.58 -14.90
C GLY A 47 17.35 5.62 -14.68
N GLU A 48 16.27 6.14 -14.09
CA GLU A 48 14.95 5.52 -13.80
C GLU A 48 14.93 4.13 -13.15
N ALA A 49 14.02 3.91 -12.19
CA ALA A 49 13.74 2.56 -11.75
C ALA A 49 13.31 1.75 -12.97
N PRO A 50 13.95 0.62 -13.29
CA PRO A 50 13.44 -0.24 -14.33
C PRO A 50 11.99 -0.59 -14.00
N PRO A 51 11.07 -0.61 -14.98
CA PRO A 51 9.71 -1.06 -14.75
C PRO A 51 9.75 -2.42 -14.06
N ILE A 52 8.89 -2.61 -13.07
CA ILE A 52 8.81 -3.88 -12.35
C ILE A 52 8.22 -4.90 -13.32
N GLU A 53 9.09 -5.55 -14.08
CA GLU A 53 8.70 -6.66 -14.93
C GLU A 53 8.17 -7.79 -14.04
N PRO A 54 7.08 -8.47 -14.44
CA PRO A 54 6.65 -9.67 -13.76
C PRO A 54 7.82 -10.64 -13.77
N LEU A 55 8.32 -10.98 -12.57
CA LEU A 55 9.32 -12.02 -12.42
C LEU A 55 8.68 -13.34 -12.86
N ASP A 56 8.94 -13.75 -14.10
CA ASP A 56 8.56 -15.05 -14.62
C ASP A 56 9.16 -16.13 -13.71
N ASP A 57 8.30 -16.83 -12.95
CA ASP A 57 8.52 -18.07 -12.19
C ASP A 57 9.73 -18.19 -11.22
N HIS A 58 10.56 -17.16 -11.08
CA HIS A 58 11.63 -17.14 -10.09
C HIS A 58 11.05 -16.78 -8.71
N GLN A 59 10.80 -17.80 -7.88
CA GLN A 59 10.49 -17.62 -6.46
C GLN A 59 11.52 -16.68 -5.82
N LEU A 60 11.08 -15.46 -5.49
CA LEU A 60 11.85 -14.53 -4.68
C LEU A 60 12.34 -15.24 -3.42
N SER A 61 13.56 -14.91 -2.97
CA SER A 61 14.12 -15.32 -1.68
C SER A 61 14.35 -14.09 -0.81
N LEU A 62 14.08 -14.19 0.49
CA LEU A 62 14.42 -13.12 1.43
C LEU A 62 15.93 -12.85 1.47
N ASP A 63 16.76 -13.87 1.28
CA ASP A 63 18.22 -13.72 1.26
C ASP A 63 18.72 -12.93 0.04
N ASP A 64 17.90 -12.80 -1.01
CA ASP A 64 18.22 -12.05 -2.23
C ASP A 64 17.76 -10.58 -2.18
N LEU A 65 17.21 -10.13 -1.04
CA LEU A 65 16.72 -8.77 -0.85
C LEU A 65 17.64 -8.00 0.11
N ASP A 66 18.25 -6.92 -0.36
CA ASP A 66 19.03 -6.00 0.48
C ASP A 66 18.13 -4.88 1.00
N ALA A 67 18.06 -4.74 2.33
CA ALA A 67 17.33 -3.66 2.98
C ALA A 67 18.07 -2.32 2.83
N ILE A 68 17.36 -1.32 2.30
CA ILE A 68 17.91 0.03 2.06
C ILE A 68 17.52 0.97 3.19
N LYS A 69 16.21 1.17 3.39
CA LYS A 69 15.69 2.09 4.40
C LYS A 69 14.31 1.66 4.89
N VAL A 70 13.95 2.07 6.09
CA VAL A 70 12.57 1.96 6.59
C VAL A 70 11.72 3.04 5.94
N ILE A 71 10.63 2.66 5.28
CA ILE A 71 9.70 3.57 4.60
C ILE A 71 8.34 3.69 5.30
N GLY A 72 8.04 2.80 6.24
CA GLY A 72 6.82 2.88 7.03
C GLY A 72 6.94 2.15 8.36
N LYS A 73 6.26 2.66 9.39
CA LYS A 73 6.06 1.98 10.67
C LYS A 73 4.60 2.15 11.06
N GLY A 74 3.87 1.04 11.19
CA GLY A 74 2.45 1.04 11.53
C GLY A 74 2.13 0.01 12.60
N SER A 75 0.87 -0.02 13.02
CA SER A 75 0.36 -1.00 14.01
C SER A 75 0.53 -2.46 13.54
N SER A 76 0.57 -2.68 12.23
CA SER A 76 0.76 -4.00 11.63
C SER A 76 2.23 -4.40 11.43
N GLY A 77 3.20 -3.52 11.69
CA GLY A 77 4.63 -3.84 11.54
C GLY A 77 5.47 -2.74 10.89
N ILE A 78 6.63 -3.14 10.38
CA ILE A 78 7.61 -2.23 9.74
C ILE A 78 7.62 -2.52 8.24
N VAL A 79 7.68 -1.47 7.42
CA VAL A 79 7.84 -1.57 5.97
C VAL A 79 9.21 -1.02 5.58
N GLN A 80 9.99 -1.81 4.86
CA GLN A 80 11.33 -1.48 4.40
C GLN A 80 11.36 -1.41 2.87
N LEU A 81 12.02 -0.40 2.32
CA LEU A 81 12.45 -0.43 0.92
C LEU A 81 13.60 -1.43 0.81
N VAL A 82 13.44 -2.42 -0.07
CA VAL A 82 14.46 -3.43 -0.36
C VAL A 82 14.79 -3.41 -1.84
N ARG A 83 16.02 -3.78 -2.19
CA ARG A 83 16.47 -3.96 -3.58
C ARG A 83 16.82 -5.42 -3.79
N HIS A 84 16.30 -6.00 -4.86
CA HIS A 84 16.65 -7.35 -5.25
C HIS A 84 18.05 -7.35 -5.86
N LYS A 85 18.95 -8.16 -5.27
CA LYS A 85 20.39 -8.18 -5.59
C LYS A 85 20.70 -8.43 -7.07
N TRP A 86 19.81 -9.10 -7.77
CA TRP A 86 20.05 -9.62 -9.12
C TRP A 86 19.41 -8.79 -10.21
N THR A 87 18.23 -8.24 -9.95
CA THR A 87 17.46 -7.46 -10.94
C THR A 87 17.56 -5.97 -10.70
N ASP A 88 18.11 -5.54 -9.55
CA ASP A 88 18.11 -4.16 -9.08
C ASP A 88 16.72 -3.54 -8.92
N GLN A 89 15.67 -4.35 -9.02
CA GLN A 89 14.30 -3.93 -8.80
C GLN A 89 14.06 -3.65 -7.33
N PHE A 90 13.25 -2.61 -7.08
CA PHE A 90 12.87 -2.19 -5.75
C PHE A 90 11.52 -2.78 -5.35
N PHE A 91 11.43 -3.21 -4.10
CA PHE A 91 10.21 -3.74 -3.51
C PHE A 91 9.98 -3.11 -2.13
N ALA A 92 8.73 -3.18 -1.65
CA ALA A 92 8.40 -2.90 -0.27
C ALA A 92 8.31 -4.21 0.51
N LEU A 93 9.18 -4.40 1.50
CA LEU A 93 9.14 -5.56 2.40
C LEU A 93 8.41 -5.18 3.68
N LYS A 94 7.20 -5.72 3.88
CA LYS A 94 6.44 -5.57 5.11
C LYS A 94 6.74 -6.72 6.06
N VAL A 95 7.28 -6.38 7.23
CA VAL A 95 7.66 -7.33 8.28
C VAL A 95 6.66 -7.22 9.42
N ILE A 96 5.95 -8.32 9.67
CA ILE A 96 4.88 -8.43 10.67
C ILE A 96 5.34 -9.40 11.76
N GLN A 97 5.44 -8.90 12.98
CA GLN A 97 5.75 -9.70 14.16
C GLN A 97 4.52 -9.79 15.07
N LEU A 98 3.82 -10.92 15.00
CA LEU A 98 2.66 -11.18 15.85
C LEU A 98 3.11 -11.93 17.10
N ASN A 99 2.68 -11.52 18.29
CA ASN A 99 2.95 -12.27 19.53
C ASN A 99 1.85 -13.31 19.80
N ILE A 100 1.68 -14.27 18.90
CA ILE A 100 0.63 -15.32 18.97
C ILE A 100 1.23 -16.72 18.78
N GLN A 101 0.43 -17.77 18.98
CA GLN A 101 0.89 -19.16 18.78
C GLN A 101 1.37 -19.41 17.35
N GLU A 102 2.43 -20.21 17.20
CA GLU A 102 3.08 -20.50 15.91
C GLU A 102 2.11 -21.11 14.88
N SER A 103 1.23 -22.01 15.33
CA SER A 103 0.18 -22.63 14.50
C SER A 103 -0.74 -21.59 13.86
N ILE A 104 -1.14 -20.58 14.63
CA ILE A 104 -1.98 -19.47 14.14
C ILE A 104 -1.18 -18.63 13.14
N ARG A 105 0.09 -18.30 13.42
CA ARG A 105 0.92 -17.54 12.47
C ARG A 105 1.10 -18.25 11.12
N LYS A 106 1.27 -19.58 11.12
CA LYS A 106 1.36 -20.37 9.89
C LYS A 106 0.07 -20.31 9.07
N GLN A 107 -1.08 -20.41 9.74
CA GLN A 107 -2.38 -20.26 9.07
C GLN A 107 -2.54 -18.86 8.47
N ILE A 108 -2.17 -17.81 9.21
CA ILE A 108 -2.18 -16.41 8.72
C ILE A 108 -1.31 -16.27 7.47
N ALA A 109 -0.09 -16.83 7.48
CA ALA A 109 0.81 -16.75 6.32
C ALA A 109 0.22 -17.45 5.08
N GLN A 110 -0.47 -18.59 5.27
CA GLN A 110 -1.14 -19.30 4.17
C GLN A 110 -2.34 -18.51 3.62
N GLU A 111 -3.17 -17.94 4.49
CA GLU A 111 -4.32 -17.11 4.08
C GLU A 111 -3.86 -15.83 3.36
N LEU A 112 -2.79 -15.18 3.84
CA LEU A 112 -2.19 -14.03 3.16
C LEU A 112 -1.72 -14.38 1.76
N LYS A 113 -1.05 -15.53 1.58
CA LYS A 113 -0.56 -15.96 0.27
C LYS A 113 -1.70 -16.11 -0.76
N ILE A 114 -2.84 -16.64 -0.33
CA ILE A 114 -4.02 -16.82 -1.19
C ILE A 114 -4.72 -15.47 -1.44
N SER A 115 -4.99 -14.72 -0.38
CA SER A 115 -5.76 -13.46 -0.41
C SER A 115 -5.06 -12.36 -1.20
N LEU A 116 -3.73 -12.29 -1.11
CA LEU A 116 -2.93 -11.24 -1.74
C LEU A 116 -2.53 -11.55 -3.20
N SER A 117 -2.90 -12.71 -3.74
CA SER A 117 -2.74 -12.99 -5.17
C SER A 117 -3.72 -12.14 -5.99
N THR A 118 -3.36 -10.90 -6.30
CA THR A 118 -4.20 -9.95 -7.03
C THR A 118 -3.62 -9.62 -8.40
N GLN A 119 -4.51 -9.40 -9.37
CA GLN A 119 -4.18 -8.93 -10.72
C GLN A 119 -5.03 -7.69 -11.03
N CYS A 120 -4.99 -6.71 -10.14
CA CYS A 120 -5.73 -5.46 -10.29
C CYS A 120 -4.74 -4.30 -10.25
N GLN A 121 -4.78 -3.43 -11.26
CA GLN A 121 -3.88 -2.28 -11.35
C GLN A 121 -4.10 -1.23 -10.24
N TYR A 122 -5.22 -1.30 -9.51
CA TYR A 122 -5.59 -0.36 -8.45
C TYR A 122 -5.44 -0.95 -7.04
N VAL A 123 -4.80 -2.11 -6.93
CA VAL A 123 -4.47 -2.77 -5.67
C VAL A 123 -2.99 -3.09 -5.70
N VAL A 124 -2.28 -2.77 -4.61
CA VAL A 124 -0.84 -3.03 -4.49
C VAL A 124 -0.58 -4.52 -4.70
N THR A 125 0.32 -4.81 -5.63
CA THR A 125 0.67 -6.19 -5.97
C THR A 125 1.46 -6.83 -4.82
N CYS A 126 1.08 -8.04 -4.43
CA CYS A 126 1.90 -8.87 -3.55
C CYS A 126 2.62 -9.93 -4.37
N TYR A 127 3.94 -9.88 -4.38
CA TYR A 127 4.76 -10.83 -5.12
C TYR A 127 4.98 -12.13 -4.35
N GLN A 128 5.27 -12.05 -3.05
CA GLN A 128 5.54 -13.23 -2.24
C GLN A 128 5.32 -12.99 -0.76
N CYS A 129 4.93 -14.05 -0.03
CA CYS A 129 4.84 -14.06 1.43
C CYS A 129 5.73 -15.17 1.99
N PHE A 130 6.51 -14.83 3.03
CA PHE A 130 7.43 -15.72 3.72
C PHE A 130 7.07 -15.82 5.20
N TYR A 131 7.36 -16.99 5.78
CA TYR A 131 7.26 -17.22 7.20
C TYR A 131 8.55 -17.87 7.70
N VAL A 132 9.37 -17.11 8.43
CA VAL A 132 10.67 -17.55 8.92
C VAL A 132 10.84 -17.11 10.38
N ASN A 133 11.23 -18.03 11.26
CA ASN A 133 11.50 -17.76 12.68
C ASN A 133 10.39 -17.00 13.42
N GLY A 134 9.12 -17.30 13.09
CA GLY A 134 7.97 -16.65 13.73
C GLY A 134 7.61 -15.27 13.18
N VAL A 135 8.30 -14.80 12.15
CA VAL A 135 8.07 -13.50 11.49
C VAL A 135 7.44 -13.73 10.12
N ILE A 136 6.40 -12.95 9.81
CA ILE A 136 5.77 -12.94 8.49
C ILE A 136 6.38 -11.79 7.71
N SER A 137 6.90 -12.07 6.52
CA SER A 137 7.47 -11.05 5.62
C SER A 137 6.76 -11.08 4.29
N ILE A 138 6.26 -9.93 3.84
CA ILE A 138 5.45 -9.80 2.62
C ILE A 138 6.19 -8.87 1.67
N VAL A 139 6.51 -9.37 0.47
CA VAL A 139 7.13 -8.58 -0.61
C VAL A 139 6.03 -7.99 -1.48
N LEU A 140 5.98 -6.68 -1.51
CA LEU A 140 4.95 -5.87 -2.15
C LEU A 140 5.57 -4.98 -3.24
N GLU A 141 4.72 -4.57 -4.16
CA GLU A 141 5.00 -3.46 -5.08
C GLU A 141 5.43 -2.21 -4.32
N TYR A 142 6.53 -1.61 -4.79
CA TYR A 142 7.01 -0.35 -4.25
C TYR A 142 6.35 0.83 -4.96
N MET A 143 5.63 1.63 -4.17
CA MET A 143 4.97 2.86 -4.62
C MET A 143 5.84 4.06 -4.22
N ASP A 144 6.59 4.61 -5.17
CA ASP A 144 7.66 5.59 -4.92
C ASP A 144 7.18 6.99 -4.50
N GLY A 145 5.88 7.29 -4.62
CA GLY A 145 5.26 8.52 -4.13
C GLY A 145 4.78 8.43 -2.68
N GLY A 146 4.90 7.25 -2.04
CA GLY A 146 4.47 7.03 -0.66
C GLY A 146 2.97 6.90 -0.51
N SER A 147 2.47 7.24 0.69
CA SER A 147 1.04 7.20 0.98
C SER A 147 0.35 8.54 0.73
N LEU A 148 -0.96 8.51 0.48
CA LEU A 148 -1.78 9.71 0.35
C LEU A 148 -1.76 10.54 1.64
N ALA A 149 -1.59 9.91 2.81
CA ALA A 149 -1.35 10.62 4.07
C ALA A 149 -0.07 11.45 4.05
N ASP A 150 1.02 10.92 3.49
CA ASP A 150 2.30 11.64 3.42
C ASP A 150 2.25 12.76 2.38
N PHE A 151 1.54 12.52 1.28
CA PHE A 151 1.25 13.54 0.29
C PHE A 151 0.43 14.69 0.88
N LEU A 152 -0.66 14.38 1.60
CA LEU A 152 -1.54 15.37 2.23
C LEU A 152 -0.81 16.24 3.26
N LYS A 153 0.16 15.71 4.01
CA LYS A 153 1.03 16.52 4.89
C LYS A 153 1.80 17.59 4.13
N THR A 154 2.13 17.34 2.86
CA THR A 154 2.89 18.24 1.99
C THR A 154 2.00 19.29 1.36
N VAL A 155 0.91 18.87 0.70
CA VAL A 155 0.02 19.78 -0.05
C VAL A 155 -1.05 20.45 0.80
N ARG A 156 -1.29 19.95 2.02
CA ARG A 156 -2.34 20.36 2.97
C ARG A 156 -3.76 20.06 2.51
N THR A 157 -4.12 20.39 1.28
CA THR A 157 -5.42 20.07 0.67
C THR A 157 -5.22 19.58 -0.76
N ILE A 158 -6.18 18.83 -1.29
CA ILE A 158 -6.19 18.34 -2.67
C ILE A 158 -7.40 18.95 -3.38
N PRO A 159 -7.20 19.69 -4.50
CA PRO A 159 -8.30 20.23 -5.28
C PRO A 159 -9.23 19.16 -5.85
N GLU A 160 -10.51 19.51 -6.06
CA GLU A 160 -11.54 18.57 -6.51
C GLU A 160 -11.18 17.80 -7.79
N ALA A 161 -10.58 18.46 -8.78
CA ALA A 161 -10.21 17.81 -10.04
C ALA A 161 -9.21 16.66 -9.83
N TYR A 162 -8.23 16.84 -8.94
CA TYR A 162 -7.27 15.80 -8.58
C TYR A 162 -7.92 14.74 -7.67
N LEU A 163 -8.83 15.13 -6.77
CA LEU A 163 -9.61 14.18 -5.96
C LEU A 163 -10.45 13.26 -6.86
N ALA A 164 -11.13 13.79 -7.87
CA ALA A 164 -11.90 13.00 -8.82
C ALA A 164 -11.01 11.96 -9.50
N ALA A 165 -9.86 12.38 -10.04
CA ALA A 165 -8.91 11.47 -10.70
C ALA A 165 -8.33 10.40 -9.75
N ILE A 166 -7.96 10.77 -8.52
CA ILE A 166 -7.45 9.85 -7.50
C ILE A 166 -8.53 8.83 -7.10
N PHE A 167 -9.73 9.31 -6.76
CA PHE A 167 -10.78 8.45 -6.21
C PHE A 167 -11.50 7.61 -7.26
N LYS A 168 -11.39 7.96 -8.55
CA LYS A 168 -11.76 7.07 -9.67
C LYS A 168 -10.94 5.76 -9.64
N GLN A 169 -9.63 5.87 -9.43
CA GLN A 169 -8.75 4.71 -9.28
C GLN A 169 -9.02 3.94 -7.97
N VAL A 170 -9.20 4.65 -6.84
CA VAL A 170 -9.53 4.01 -5.54
C VAL A 170 -10.84 3.22 -5.63
N LEU A 171 -11.87 3.76 -6.26
CA LEU A 171 -13.15 3.06 -6.44
C LEU A 171 -13.02 1.81 -7.30
N GLN A 172 -12.21 1.85 -8.36
CA GLN A 172 -11.92 0.66 -9.17
C GLN A 172 -11.22 -0.43 -8.34
N GLY A 173 -10.30 -0.05 -7.45
CA GLY A 173 -9.69 -0.95 -6.47
C GLY A 173 -10.71 -1.54 -5.48
N LEU A 174 -11.58 -0.71 -4.91
CA LEU A 174 -12.64 -1.18 -3.99
C LEU A 174 -13.63 -2.11 -4.69
N MET A 175 -14.03 -1.78 -5.92
CA MET A 175 -14.94 -2.60 -6.71
C MET A 175 -14.34 -3.99 -6.95
N TYR A 176 -13.06 -4.07 -7.33
CA TYR A 176 -12.33 -5.33 -7.45
C TYR A 176 -12.35 -6.13 -6.13
N LEU A 177 -12.03 -5.48 -5.01
CA LEU A 177 -12.02 -6.14 -3.69
C LEU A 177 -13.42 -6.66 -3.31
N HIS A 178 -14.45 -5.83 -3.45
CA HIS A 178 -15.82 -6.13 -3.02
C HIS A 178 -16.52 -7.16 -3.90
N HIS A 179 -16.38 -7.04 -5.22
CA HIS A 179 -17.15 -7.85 -6.18
C HIS A 179 -16.39 -9.09 -6.64
N GLU A 180 -15.12 -8.95 -7.04
CA GLU A 180 -14.34 -10.06 -7.59
C GLU A 180 -13.72 -10.91 -6.48
N LYS A 181 -13.11 -10.26 -5.48
CA LYS A 181 -12.44 -10.96 -4.37
C LYS A 181 -13.35 -11.29 -3.20
N ARG A 182 -14.52 -10.64 -3.08
CA ARG A 182 -15.43 -10.77 -1.93
C ARG A 182 -14.76 -10.47 -0.59
N VAL A 183 -13.87 -9.48 -0.59
CA VAL A 183 -13.10 -9.03 0.57
C VAL A 183 -13.56 -7.63 0.99
N ILE A 184 -13.69 -7.43 2.30
CA ILE A 184 -13.87 -6.09 2.90
C ILE A 184 -12.49 -5.63 3.36
N HIS A 185 -12.10 -4.41 3.02
CA HIS A 185 -10.78 -3.88 3.38
C HIS A 185 -10.65 -3.65 4.89
N ARG A 186 -11.65 -3.06 5.53
CA ARG A 186 -11.75 -2.82 7.00
C ARG A 186 -10.77 -1.81 7.61
N ASP A 187 -9.86 -1.23 6.84
CA ASP A 187 -8.87 -0.25 7.33
C ASP A 187 -8.53 0.76 6.23
N LEU A 188 -9.53 1.18 5.45
CA LEU A 188 -9.30 2.19 4.41
C LEU A 188 -9.06 3.54 5.08
N LYS A 189 -7.91 4.14 4.80
CA LYS A 189 -7.44 5.43 5.34
C LYS A 189 -6.36 6.01 4.42
N PRO A 190 -5.96 7.29 4.55
CA PRO A 190 -5.03 7.90 3.62
C PRO A 190 -3.64 7.22 3.62
N SER A 191 -3.23 6.61 4.74
CA SER A 191 -1.96 5.86 4.81
C SER A 191 -1.98 4.51 4.10
N ASN A 192 -3.16 3.98 3.77
CA ASN A 192 -3.33 2.72 3.03
C ASN A 192 -3.70 2.94 1.55
N ILE A 193 -3.73 4.19 1.08
CA ILE A 193 -3.82 4.55 -0.33
C ILE A 193 -2.42 5.02 -0.74
N LEU A 194 -1.78 4.29 -1.65
CA LEU A 194 -0.41 4.57 -2.10
C LEU A 194 -0.42 5.20 -3.48
N ILE A 195 0.56 6.05 -3.74
CA ILE A 195 0.73 6.78 -5.00
C ILE A 195 2.16 6.61 -5.54
N ASN A 196 2.34 6.80 -6.84
CA ASN A 196 3.66 6.84 -7.46
C ASN A 196 3.79 7.94 -8.51
N HIS A 197 5.02 8.23 -8.92
CA HIS A 197 5.33 9.31 -9.85
C HIS A 197 4.89 9.01 -11.30
N ARG A 198 4.31 7.84 -11.57
CA ARG A 198 3.63 7.51 -12.84
C ARG A 198 2.14 7.87 -12.82
N GLY A 199 1.63 8.43 -11.72
CA GLY A 199 0.22 8.80 -11.57
C GLY A 199 -0.70 7.65 -11.15
N GLU A 200 -0.13 6.49 -10.78
CA GLU A 200 -0.91 5.33 -10.32
C GLU A 200 -1.31 5.52 -8.84
N VAL A 201 -2.55 5.17 -8.52
CA VAL A 201 -3.10 5.18 -7.16
C VAL A 201 -3.60 3.78 -6.82
N LYS A 202 -3.10 3.19 -5.73
CA LYS A 202 -3.39 1.81 -5.37
C LYS A 202 -3.75 1.64 -3.90
N ILE A 203 -4.72 0.75 -3.64
CA ILE A 203 -5.10 0.34 -2.29
C ILE A 203 -4.10 -0.69 -1.77
N SER A 204 -3.66 -0.53 -0.52
CA SER A 204 -2.76 -1.44 0.19
C SER A 204 -3.42 -2.06 1.44
N ASP A 205 -2.75 -3.00 2.10
CA ASP A 205 -3.07 -3.48 3.46
C ASP A 205 -4.47 -4.11 3.70
N PHE A 206 -5.22 -4.44 2.66
CA PHE A 206 -6.53 -5.09 2.76
C PHE A 206 -6.46 -6.53 3.33
N GLY A 207 -5.47 -7.33 2.92
CA GLY A 207 -5.35 -8.74 3.32
C GLY A 207 -4.84 -8.95 4.76
N VAL A 208 -3.96 -8.05 5.24
CA VAL A 208 -3.44 -8.09 6.61
C VAL A 208 -4.53 -7.72 7.62
N SER A 209 -5.36 -6.73 7.28
CA SER A 209 -6.47 -6.26 8.11
C SER A 209 -7.55 -7.32 8.32
N ALA A 210 -7.89 -8.07 7.27
CA ALA A 210 -8.89 -9.14 7.35
C ALA A 210 -8.49 -10.25 8.33
N ILE A 211 -7.20 -10.59 8.37
CA ILE A 211 -6.67 -11.72 9.13
C ILE A 211 -6.32 -11.33 10.58
N ILE A 212 -5.83 -10.10 10.81
CA ILE A 212 -5.68 -9.60 12.18
C ILE A 212 -7.05 -9.54 12.88
N ALA A 213 -8.10 -9.12 12.16
CA ALA A 213 -9.46 -9.07 12.69
C ALA A 213 -10.06 -10.46 13.03
N SER A 214 -9.64 -11.53 12.34
CA SER A 214 -10.08 -12.90 12.65
C SER A 214 -9.29 -13.52 13.81
N SER A 215 -8.09 -13.01 14.11
CA SER A 215 -7.31 -13.44 15.26
C SER A 215 -7.85 -12.81 16.56
N SER A 216 -8.47 -13.62 17.42
CA SER A 216 -9.03 -13.21 18.71
C SER A 216 -8.00 -12.54 19.65
N ALA A 217 -6.71 -12.72 19.38
CA ALA A 217 -5.61 -12.41 20.28
C ALA A 217 -5.17 -10.93 20.31
N GLN A 218 -5.72 -10.06 19.45
CA GLN A 218 -5.32 -8.64 19.37
C GLN A 218 -6.47 -7.63 19.42
N ARG A 219 -7.71 -8.04 19.75
CA ARG A 219 -8.80 -7.07 19.98
C ARG A 219 -8.46 -6.05 21.08
N ASP A 220 -7.62 -6.44 22.04
CA ASP A 220 -7.28 -5.61 23.21
C ASP A 220 -6.00 -4.76 23.05
N THR A 221 -5.23 -4.93 21.97
CA THR A 221 -3.91 -4.25 21.80
C THR A 221 -3.80 -3.37 20.55
N PHE A 222 -4.85 -3.31 19.72
CA PHE A 222 -4.85 -2.47 18.52
C PHE A 222 -5.25 -1.02 18.87
N THR A 223 -4.31 -0.26 19.41
CA THR A 223 -4.33 1.21 19.44
C THR A 223 -4.00 1.78 18.05
N GLY A 224 -4.77 1.39 17.03
CA GLY A 224 -4.55 1.77 15.62
C GLY A 224 -5.76 2.43 14.98
N THR A 225 -5.70 3.77 14.84
CA THR A 225 -6.54 4.68 14.03
C THR A 225 -7.94 4.17 13.64
N PHE A 226 -8.85 4.14 14.61
CA PHE A 226 -10.28 3.91 14.42
C PHE A 226 -11.02 5.07 13.74
N ASN A 227 -10.32 6.16 13.41
CA ASN A 227 -10.91 7.41 12.95
C ASN A 227 -11.84 7.21 11.74
N TYR A 228 -11.49 6.30 10.84
CA TYR A 228 -12.26 6.03 9.62
C TYR A 228 -13.29 4.90 9.79
N MET A 229 -13.48 4.38 11.00
CA MET A 229 -14.37 3.26 11.26
C MET A 229 -15.84 3.68 11.13
N ALA A 230 -16.63 2.85 10.44
CA ALA A 230 -18.05 3.10 10.25
C ALA A 230 -18.86 2.88 11.55
N PRO A 231 -19.98 3.62 11.75
CA PRO A 231 -20.80 3.55 12.96
C PRO A 231 -21.26 2.13 13.29
N GLU A 232 -21.68 1.35 12.29
CA GLU A 232 -22.14 -0.02 12.49
C GLU A 232 -21.05 -0.96 13.01
N ARG A 233 -19.77 -0.68 12.69
CA ARG A 233 -18.63 -1.44 13.21
C ARG A 233 -18.33 -1.09 14.66
N ILE A 234 -18.45 0.19 15.02
CA ILE A 234 -18.25 0.69 16.39
C ILE A 234 -19.31 0.08 17.30
N SER A 235 -20.57 0.05 16.86
CA SER A 235 -21.71 -0.51 17.60
C SER A 235 -21.76 -2.05 17.59
N GLY A 236 -20.76 -2.73 17.01
CA GLY A 236 -20.69 -4.20 16.97
C GLY A 236 -21.77 -4.86 16.10
N GLN A 237 -22.41 -4.10 15.21
CA GLN A 237 -23.44 -4.61 14.30
C GLN A 237 -22.81 -5.37 13.13
N LYS A 238 -23.66 -6.05 12.34
CA LYS A 238 -23.21 -6.72 11.12
C LYS A 238 -22.71 -5.67 10.13
N HIS A 239 -21.41 -5.72 9.84
CA HIS A 239 -20.75 -4.83 8.91
C HIS A 239 -20.45 -5.53 7.59
N GLY A 240 -20.26 -4.76 6.53
CA GLY A 240 -20.08 -5.25 5.16
C GLY A 240 -19.25 -4.31 4.31
N TYR A 241 -19.37 -4.42 3.00
CA TYR A 241 -18.66 -3.58 2.03
C TYR A 241 -18.95 -2.08 2.22
N MET A 242 -20.15 -1.73 2.71
CA MET A 242 -20.55 -0.35 2.98
C MET A 242 -19.75 0.33 4.10
N SER A 243 -19.06 -0.45 4.94
CA SER A 243 -18.14 0.12 5.93
C SER A 243 -16.91 0.73 5.27
N ASP A 244 -16.41 0.16 4.16
CA ASP A 244 -15.30 0.74 3.41
C ASP A 244 -15.74 2.02 2.67
N ILE A 245 -17.01 2.12 2.27
CA ILE A 245 -17.57 3.32 1.63
C ILE A 245 -17.64 4.50 2.60
N TRP A 246 -18.01 4.25 3.86
CA TRP A 246 -17.92 5.27 4.91
C TRP A 246 -16.50 5.79 5.06
N SER A 247 -15.53 4.86 5.18
CA SER A 247 -14.11 5.21 5.28
C SER A 247 -13.66 6.01 4.04
N LEU A 248 -14.06 5.61 2.84
CA LEU A 248 -13.77 6.31 1.58
C LEU A 248 -14.22 7.78 1.63
N GLY A 249 -15.47 8.01 2.06
CA GLY A 249 -16.03 9.36 2.19
C GLY A 249 -15.24 10.23 3.18
N LEU A 250 -14.88 9.69 4.34
CA LEU A 250 -14.06 10.41 5.32
C LEU A 250 -12.66 10.73 4.80
N VAL A 251 -12.01 9.78 4.11
CA VAL A 251 -10.68 9.98 3.49
C VAL A 251 -10.76 11.09 2.44
N MET A 252 -11.77 11.07 1.59
CA MET A 252 -11.94 12.07 0.54
C MET A 252 -12.21 13.46 1.11
N LEU A 253 -13.07 13.56 2.12
CA LEU A 253 -13.39 14.82 2.79
C LEU A 253 -12.17 15.39 3.53
N GLU A 254 -11.38 14.53 4.20
CA GLU A 254 -10.11 14.94 4.81
C GLU A 254 -9.11 15.44 3.77
N CYS A 255 -8.99 14.77 2.63
CA CYS A 255 -8.08 15.23 1.57
C CYS A 255 -8.51 16.58 0.99
N ALA A 256 -9.82 16.83 0.87
CA ALA A 256 -10.36 18.09 0.37
C ALA A 256 -10.18 19.26 1.35
N THR A 257 -10.44 19.01 2.63
CA THR A 257 -10.44 20.05 3.69
C THR A 257 -9.10 20.17 4.42
N GLY A 258 -8.20 19.21 4.23
CA GLY A 258 -6.90 19.11 4.89
C GLY A 258 -6.96 18.74 6.37
N ASN A 259 -8.16 18.48 6.89
CA ASN A 259 -8.39 18.17 8.29
C ASN A 259 -9.33 16.98 8.39
N PHE A 260 -9.06 16.09 9.35
CA PHE A 260 -9.98 15.00 9.63
C PHE A 260 -11.36 15.59 10.02
N PRO A 261 -12.48 15.11 9.44
CA PRO A 261 -13.76 15.83 9.47
C PRO A 261 -14.54 15.71 10.78
N TYR A 262 -13.97 15.06 11.80
CA TYR A 262 -14.45 15.15 13.17
C TYR A 262 -13.52 16.05 13.99
N PRO A 263 -14.06 16.82 14.96
CA PRO A 263 -13.25 17.61 15.87
C PRO A 263 -12.18 16.72 16.51
N SER A 264 -10.97 17.27 16.72
CA SER A 264 -9.92 16.59 17.48
C SER A 264 -10.45 16.33 18.89
N PRO A 265 -10.86 15.10 19.22
CA PRO A 265 -11.50 14.85 20.49
C PRO A 265 -10.42 14.73 21.57
N ASP A 266 -10.75 15.11 22.80
CA ASP A 266 -9.81 15.02 23.92
C ASP A 266 -9.53 13.54 24.26
N SER A 267 -10.46 12.65 23.91
CA SER A 267 -10.32 11.22 24.04
C SER A 267 -10.78 10.44 22.81
N PHE A 268 -10.22 9.25 22.63
CA PHE A 268 -10.66 8.33 21.58
C PHE A 268 -12.14 7.93 21.71
N TYR A 269 -12.66 7.81 22.94
CA TYR A 269 -14.05 7.44 23.19
C TYR A 269 -15.03 8.51 22.71
N GLU A 270 -14.69 9.80 22.86
CA GLU A 270 -15.49 10.90 22.31
C GLU A 270 -15.58 10.86 20.78
N LEU A 271 -14.51 10.42 20.10
CA LEU A 271 -14.58 10.23 18.65
C LEU A 271 -15.61 9.15 18.28
N LEU A 272 -15.55 8.01 18.96
CA LEU A 272 -16.49 6.92 18.71
C LEU A 272 -17.93 7.35 18.98
N GLU A 273 -18.16 8.05 20.10
CA GLU A 273 -19.46 8.62 20.46
C GLU A 273 -19.92 9.61 19.38
N ALA A 274 -19.07 10.53 18.92
CA ALA A 274 -19.41 11.44 17.84
C ALA A 274 -19.75 10.72 16.52
N VAL A 275 -18.98 9.68 16.18
CA VAL A 275 -19.23 8.86 14.99
C VAL A 275 -20.53 8.06 15.11
N VAL A 276 -21.02 7.74 16.30
CA VAL A 276 -22.29 7.01 16.48
C VAL A 276 -23.47 7.97 16.65
N ASP A 277 -23.36 8.95 17.54
CA ASP A 277 -24.49 9.74 18.05
C ASP A 277 -24.67 11.12 17.41
N GLN A 278 -23.59 11.74 16.89
CA GLN A 278 -23.68 13.07 16.25
C GLN A 278 -24.01 12.97 14.75
N PRO A 279 -24.58 14.00 14.11
CA PRO A 279 -24.77 14.00 12.66
C PRO A 279 -23.47 13.67 11.90
N PRO A 280 -23.54 12.93 10.78
CA PRO A 280 -22.34 12.65 9.99
C PRO A 280 -21.77 13.96 9.42
N PRO A 281 -20.44 14.06 9.26
CA PRO A 281 -19.83 15.22 8.63
C PRO A 281 -20.26 15.36 7.18
N SER A 282 -20.32 16.59 6.70
CA SER A 282 -20.66 16.93 5.32
C SER A 282 -19.62 17.88 4.73
N ALA A 283 -19.50 17.90 3.41
CA ALA A 283 -18.66 18.86 2.72
C ALA A 283 -19.28 20.28 2.79
N PRO A 284 -18.50 21.32 3.15
CA PRO A 284 -18.96 22.71 3.17
C PRO A 284 -19.45 23.18 1.79
N THR A 285 -20.74 23.47 1.67
CA THR A 285 -21.40 23.84 0.40
C THR A 285 -20.99 25.21 -0.14
N ASP A 286 -20.35 26.04 0.69
CA ASP A 286 -19.77 27.33 0.33
C ASP A 286 -18.36 27.22 -0.27
N GLN A 287 -17.71 26.06 -0.14
CA GLN A 287 -16.32 25.83 -0.57
C GLN A 287 -16.20 24.82 -1.72
N PHE A 288 -17.14 23.91 -1.83
CA PHE A 288 -17.08 22.77 -2.76
C PHE A 288 -18.26 22.75 -3.72
N SER A 289 -18.09 22.04 -4.85
CA SER A 289 -19.13 21.86 -5.85
C SER A 289 -20.33 21.08 -5.28
N PRO A 290 -21.55 21.34 -5.77
CA PRO A 290 -22.73 20.54 -5.43
C PRO A 290 -22.51 19.04 -5.69
N GLU A 291 -21.77 18.69 -6.75
CA GLU A 291 -21.42 17.33 -7.13
C GLU A 291 -20.49 16.69 -6.10
N PHE A 292 -19.47 17.40 -5.61
CA PHE A 292 -18.61 16.91 -4.53
C PHE A 292 -19.40 16.70 -3.23
N CYS A 293 -20.20 17.69 -2.83
CA CYS A 293 -21.05 17.59 -1.65
C CYS A 293 -22.02 16.39 -1.74
N SER A 294 -22.61 16.16 -2.92
CA SER A 294 -23.46 15.01 -3.20
C SER A 294 -22.69 13.69 -3.09
N PHE A 295 -21.48 13.62 -3.64
CA PHE A 295 -20.64 12.42 -3.57
C PHE A 295 -20.30 12.07 -2.12
N ILE A 296 -19.87 13.05 -1.33
CA ILE A 296 -19.57 12.87 0.10
C ILE A 296 -20.82 12.42 0.86
N SER A 297 -21.97 13.03 0.59
CA SER A 297 -23.24 12.63 1.19
C SER A 297 -23.63 11.19 0.83
N ALA A 298 -23.40 10.75 -0.41
CA ALA A 298 -23.66 9.38 -0.84
C ALA A 298 -22.76 8.34 -0.14
N CYS A 299 -21.60 8.76 0.39
CA CYS A 299 -20.68 7.89 1.13
C CYS A 299 -20.94 7.89 2.65
N ILE A 300 -21.15 9.07 3.26
CA ILE A 300 -21.17 9.25 4.72
C ILE A 300 -22.61 9.30 5.24
N GLN A 301 -23.31 8.18 5.16
CA GLN A 301 -24.62 7.96 5.79
C GLN A 301 -24.48 7.09 7.04
N LYS A 302 -25.25 7.38 8.09
CA LYS A 302 -25.22 6.59 9.33
C LYS A 302 -25.67 5.17 9.08
N GLU A 303 -26.83 5.01 8.45
CA GLU A 303 -27.33 3.72 8.02
C GLU A 303 -26.51 3.20 6.84
N ALA A 304 -25.94 2.01 7.00
CA ALA A 304 -25.09 1.41 5.98
C ALA A 304 -25.83 1.12 4.67
N THR A 305 -27.16 0.92 4.73
CA THR A 305 -28.02 0.67 3.55
C THR A 305 -28.25 1.91 2.71
N ASP A 306 -28.08 3.10 3.28
CA ASP A 306 -28.32 4.37 2.59
C ASP A 306 -27.06 4.86 1.86
N ARG A 307 -25.92 4.20 2.07
CA ARG A 307 -24.66 4.45 1.35
C ARG A 307 -24.72 3.85 -0.04
N SER A 308 -24.22 4.60 -1.01
CA SER A 308 -24.02 4.09 -2.38
C SER A 308 -22.89 3.08 -2.42
N SER A 309 -23.03 2.00 -3.20
CA SER A 309 -21.96 1.03 -3.38
C SER A 309 -20.81 1.61 -4.21
N ALA A 310 -19.63 0.98 -4.16
CA ALA A 310 -18.49 1.39 -5.00
C ALA A 310 -18.84 1.40 -6.50
N GLN A 311 -19.67 0.45 -6.94
CA GLN A 311 -20.18 0.41 -8.32
C GLN A 311 -21.01 1.64 -8.67
N VAL A 312 -21.97 2.03 -7.82
CA VAL A 312 -22.83 3.20 -8.06
C VAL A 312 -22.01 4.49 -7.99
N LEU A 313 -21.09 4.59 -7.04
CA LEU A 313 -20.22 5.75 -6.89
C LEU A 313 -19.27 5.93 -8.08
N SER A 314 -18.86 4.84 -8.75
CA SER A 314 -17.99 4.91 -9.94
C SER A 314 -18.64 5.66 -11.11
N ASP A 315 -19.97 5.69 -11.15
CA ASP A 315 -20.76 6.41 -12.15
C ASP A 315 -21.28 7.77 -11.64
N HIS A 316 -20.86 8.20 -10.44
CA HIS A 316 -21.33 9.46 -9.86
C HIS A 316 -20.79 10.68 -10.64
N PRO A 317 -21.63 11.71 -10.93
CA PRO A 317 -21.25 12.85 -11.79
C PRO A 317 -19.95 13.55 -11.39
N PHE A 318 -19.67 13.64 -10.09
CA PHE A 318 -18.41 14.21 -9.57
C PHE A 318 -17.15 13.60 -10.22
N LEU A 319 -17.13 12.29 -10.48
CA LEU A 319 -15.94 11.60 -11.00
C LEU A 319 -15.68 11.81 -12.49
N SER A 320 -16.68 12.28 -13.24
CA SER A 320 -16.56 12.62 -14.66
C SER A 320 -16.59 14.12 -14.93
N MET A 321 -16.95 14.94 -13.93
CA MET A 321 -17.05 16.39 -14.02
C MET A 321 -15.79 17.08 -14.56
N TYR A 322 -14.61 16.50 -14.31
CA TYR A 322 -13.31 17.07 -14.66
C TYR A 322 -12.59 16.31 -15.78
N ASP A 323 -13.25 15.38 -16.47
CA ASP A 323 -12.61 14.53 -17.50
C ASP A 323 -12.04 15.37 -18.67
N ASP A 324 -12.68 16.50 -19.01
CA ASP A 324 -12.22 17.41 -20.07
C ASP A 324 -10.91 18.14 -19.73
N LEU A 325 -10.51 18.19 -18.45
CA LEU A 325 -9.30 18.89 -18.01
C LEU A 325 -8.00 18.07 -18.23
N ASN A 326 -8.10 16.81 -18.67
CA ASN A 326 -6.95 15.91 -18.89
C ASN A 326 -5.98 15.93 -17.70
N ILE A 327 -6.50 15.69 -16.50
CA ILE A 327 -5.74 15.75 -15.25
C ILE A 327 -4.55 14.79 -15.27
N ASP A 328 -3.34 15.35 -15.20
CA ASP A 328 -2.10 14.58 -15.10
C ASP A 328 -1.70 14.39 -13.63
N LEU A 329 -1.98 13.20 -13.10
CA LEU A 329 -1.60 12.84 -11.74
C LEU A 329 -0.09 12.63 -11.59
N ALA A 330 0.62 12.23 -12.64
CA ALA A 330 2.07 12.04 -12.59
C ALA A 330 2.78 13.38 -12.38
N ASP A 331 2.40 14.39 -13.17
CA ASP A 331 2.91 15.76 -13.02
C ASP A 331 2.52 16.35 -11.65
N TYR A 332 1.26 16.17 -11.23
CA TYR A 332 0.79 16.68 -9.94
C TYR A 332 1.56 16.07 -8.76
N PHE A 333 1.72 14.74 -8.73
CA PHE A 333 2.46 14.09 -7.66
C PHE A 333 3.93 14.52 -7.66
N THR A 334 4.54 14.70 -8.83
CA THR A 334 5.95 15.13 -8.95
C THR A 334 6.17 16.57 -8.52
N THR A 335 5.26 17.49 -8.90
CA THR A 335 5.42 18.93 -8.65
C THR A 335 4.94 19.35 -7.27
N ALA A 336 3.86 18.74 -6.76
CA ALA A 336 3.23 19.13 -5.51
C ALA A 336 3.73 18.35 -4.29
N GLY A 337 4.23 17.12 -4.46
CA GLY A 337 4.63 16.26 -3.36
C GLY A 337 6.02 15.68 -3.54
N SER A 338 6.99 16.11 -2.74
CA SER A 338 8.22 15.32 -2.59
C SER A 338 8.49 15.00 -1.13
N PRO A 339 7.93 13.90 -0.57
CA PRO A 339 8.33 13.43 0.75
C PRO A 339 9.18 12.15 0.75
N LEU A 340 9.24 11.37 -0.34
CA LEU A 340 10.02 10.12 -0.38
C LEU A 340 10.92 10.05 -1.62
N ALA A 341 12.04 10.77 -1.55
CA ALA A 341 13.25 10.58 -2.35
C ALA A 341 13.01 10.16 -3.81
N THR A 342 13.01 11.13 -4.72
CA THR A 342 13.49 10.87 -6.09
C THR A 342 14.79 10.07 -5.98
N PHE A 343 15.00 9.09 -6.87
CA PHE A 343 16.16 8.17 -6.89
C PHE A 343 17.52 8.84 -6.57
N LYS A 344 17.66 10.13 -6.89
CA LYS A 344 18.81 11.00 -6.56
C LYS A 344 19.18 11.08 -5.07
N GLN A 345 18.27 10.87 -4.12
CA GLN A 345 18.57 10.94 -2.68
C GLN A 345 18.96 9.59 -2.05
N ILE A 346 18.86 8.47 -2.79
CA ILE A 346 19.15 7.13 -2.26
C ILE A 346 20.63 6.74 -2.52
N VAL A 347 21.35 7.51 -3.34
CA VAL A 347 22.72 7.20 -3.81
C VAL A 347 23.79 8.16 -3.25
N LEU A 348 23.51 8.88 -2.15
CA LEU A 348 24.52 9.67 -1.43
C LEU A 348 24.82 9.13 -0.05
#